data_AF-A0A7Z9IN06-F1
#
_entry.id   AF-A0A7Z9IN06-F1
#
_cell.length_a   1.000
_cell.length_b   1.000
_cell.length_c   1.000
_cell.angle_alpha   90.00
_cell.angle_beta   90.00
_cell.angle_gamma   90.00
#
_symmetry.space_group_name_H-M   'P 1'
#
loop_
_entity.id
_entity.type
_entity.pdbx_description
1 polymer ?
#
loop_
_entity_poly.entity_id
_entity_poly.type
_entity_poly.pdbx_seq_one_letter_code
_entity_poly.pdbx_strand_id
1 'polypeptide(L)'
;MDIIFPIIGGLFALAIPVLIIGGIIYLLSKLGGVTPIKFSFRAAMRIYFYVVLLISVGLFAIGGLSTLLKVGFGEIVGPEFSYGDVYEEHRYDQEERQRENYPAHLDGEPRTLPERIDFAIRGNLINGLSMAMIGLSLLVVHYFGRRWIETEEESSDMMRRIYLFAGLIIFTLVTLISLTAGIPETLRYALLENELGEESPGETLSIAIVALPIWLFYLIETIRKERANRT
;
A
#
# COMPACT_ATOMS: atom_id res chain seq x y z
N MET A 1 22.56 18.95 0.07
CA MET A 1 22.23 18.27 1.36
C MET A 1 21.00 17.35 1.20
N ASP A 2 20.61 17.09 -0.04
CA ASP A 2 19.24 16.71 -0.42
C ASP A 2 19.03 15.19 -0.45
N ILE A 3 20.12 14.44 -0.38
CA ILE A 3 20.12 12.96 -0.37
C ILE A 3 20.20 12.41 1.07
N ILE A 4 20.80 13.18 1.99
CA ILE A 4 21.05 12.73 3.36
C ILE A 4 19.75 12.69 4.18
N PHE A 5 18.91 13.72 4.05
CA PHE A 5 17.61 13.78 4.74
C PHE A 5 16.64 12.65 4.38
N PRO A 6 16.41 12.29 3.10
CA PRO A 6 15.54 11.17 2.76
C PRO A 6 16.12 9.82 3.18
N ILE A 7 17.45 9.64 3.15
CA ILE A 7 18.09 8.41 3.67
C ILE A 7 17.91 8.29 5.18
N ILE A 8 18.14 9.36 5.93
CA ILE A 8 17.93 9.40 7.38
C ILE A 8 16.46 9.18 7.70
N GLY A 9 15.54 9.84 6.99
CA GLY A 9 14.10 9.65 7.14
C GLY A 9 13.67 8.20 6.89
N GLY A 10 14.18 7.57 5.84
CA GLY A 10 13.95 6.15 5.54
C GLY A 10 14.50 5.20 6.61
N LEU A 11 15.70 5.49 7.14
CA LEU A 11 16.29 4.74 8.25
C LEU A 11 15.46 4.87 9.54
N PHE A 12 14.97 6.07 9.86
CA PHE A 12 14.08 6.28 11.01
C PHE A 12 12.74 5.57 10.83
N ALA A 13 12.14 5.65 9.65
CA ALA A 13 10.89 4.97 9.32
C ALA A 13 11.00 3.44 9.44
N LEU A 14 12.18 2.86 9.17
CA LEU A 14 12.46 1.43 9.39
C LEU A 14 12.84 1.10 10.85
N ALA A 15 13.54 2.00 11.54
CA ALA A 15 13.97 1.78 12.93
C ALA A 15 12.79 1.73 13.89
N ILE A 16 11.76 2.55 13.69
CA ILE A 16 10.57 2.59 14.55
C ILE A 16 9.86 1.22 14.62
N PRO A 17 9.47 0.57 13.49
CA PRO A 17 8.88 -0.76 13.51
C PRO A 17 9.79 -1.82 14.16
N VAL A 18 11.10 -1.78 13.87
CA VAL A 18 12.08 -2.73 14.43
C VAL A 18 12.18 -2.59 15.95
N LEU A 19 12.20 -1.35 16.46
CA LEU A 19 12.21 -1.08 17.90
C LEU A 19 10.89 -1.46 18.57
N ILE A 20 9.75 -1.27 17.91
CA ILE A 20 8.45 -1.70 18.42
C ILE A 20 8.43 -3.23 18.53
N ILE A 21 8.82 -3.95 17.47
CA ILE A 21 8.86 -5.42 17.46
C ILE A 21 9.85 -5.94 18.50
N GLY A 22 11.07 -5.40 18.54
CA GLY A 22 12.09 -5.76 19.52
C GLY A 22 11.66 -5.46 20.97
N GLY A 23 11.00 -4.31 21.19
CA GLY A 23 10.46 -3.90 22.48
C GLY A 23 9.35 -4.82 22.96
N ILE A 24 8.43 -5.22 22.07
CA ILE A 24 7.38 -6.21 22.37
C ILE A 24 8.01 -7.56 22.74
N ILE A 25 8.98 -8.06 21.97
CA ILE A 25 9.69 -9.31 22.26
C ILE A 25 10.39 -9.24 23.63
N TYR A 26 11.04 -8.12 23.95
CA TYR A 26 11.71 -7.90 25.24
C TYR A 26 10.71 -7.89 26.40
N LEU A 27 9.59 -7.18 26.27
CA LEU A 27 8.53 -7.10 27.27
C LEU A 27 7.93 -8.48 27.54
N LEU A 28 7.61 -9.23 26.48
CA LEU A 28 7.08 -10.59 26.59
C LEU A 28 8.07 -11.55 27.26
N SER A 29 9.37 -11.40 26.97
CA SER A 29 10.43 -12.19 27.61
C SER A 29 10.61 -11.86 29.10
N LYS A 30 10.50 -10.58 29.46
CA LYS A 30 10.68 -10.09 30.84
C LYS A 30 9.50 -10.36 31.76
N LEU A 31 8.29 -10.48 31.21
CA LEU A 31 7.07 -10.82 31.96
C LEU A 31 6.99 -12.31 32.37
N GLY A 32 8.05 -13.10 32.14
CA GLY A 32 8.24 -14.42 32.79
C GLY A 32 7.41 -15.58 32.22
N GLY A 33 6.74 -15.40 31.07
CA GLY A 33 5.83 -16.41 30.50
C GLY A 33 6.40 -17.28 29.37
N VAL A 34 7.62 -17.03 28.90
CA VAL A 34 8.14 -17.68 27.69
C VAL A 34 9.31 -18.59 28.06
N THR A 35 9.04 -19.89 28.16
CA THR A 35 10.08 -20.93 28.08
C THR A 35 10.96 -20.65 26.86
N PRO A 36 12.27 -20.93 26.90
CA PRO A 36 13.16 -20.66 25.77
C PRO A 36 12.60 -21.36 24.53
N ILE A 37 11.99 -20.60 23.63
CA ILE A 37 11.39 -21.12 22.40
C ILE A 37 12.55 -21.74 21.64
N LYS A 38 12.58 -23.06 21.53
CA LYS A 38 13.50 -23.77 20.63
C LYS A 38 13.04 -23.45 19.22
N PHE A 39 13.45 -22.29 18.72
CA PHE A 39 13.10 -21.80 17.40
C PHE A 39 13.83 -22.67 16.37
N SER A 40 13.09 -23.55 15.72
CA SER A 40 13.68 -24.38 14.66
C SER A 40 13.91 -23.52 13.43
N PHE A 41 14.99 -23.79 12.69
CA PHE A 41 15.25 -23.15 11.41
C PHE A 41 14.06 -23.28 10.45
N ARG A 42 13.31 -24.38 10.54
CA ARG A 42 12.09 -24.60 9.78
C ARG A 42 10.98 -23.60 10.14
N ALA A 43 10.75 -23.34 11.44
CA ALA A 43 9.78 -22.35 11.88
C ALA A 43 10.17 -20.93 11.43
N ALA A 44 11.47 -20.61 11.47
CA ALA A 44 12.02 -19.36 10.95
C ALA A 44 11.68 -19.14 9.47
N MET A 45 11.97 -20.15 8.65
CA MET A 45 11.70 -20.12 7.21
C MET A 45 10.21 -19.95 6.91
N ARG A 46 9.33 -20.62 7.66
CA ARG A 46 7.88 -20.51 7.47
C ARG A 46 7.37 -19.11 7.79
N ILE A 47 7.80 -18.52 8.89
CA ILE A 47 7.46 -17.13 9.25
C ILE A 47 7.94 -16.19 8.14
N TYR A 48 9.19 -16.35 7.68
CA TYR A 48 9.73 -15.58 6.56
C TYR A 48 8.83 -15.65 5.32
N PHE A 49 8.44 -16.85 4.88
CA PHE A 49 7.57 -17.00 3.71
C PHE A 49 6.21 -16.32 3.89
N TYR A 50 5.55 -16.48 5.04
CA TYR A 50 4.26 -15.83 5.28
C TYR A 50 4.35 -14.31 5.30
N VAL A 51 5.40 -13.76 5.92
CA VAL A 51 5.65 -12.31 5.95
C VAL A 51 5.90 -11.80 4.53
N VAL A 52 6.79 -12.45 3.78
CA VAL A 52 7.10 -12.02 2.41
C VAL A 52 5.89 -12.18 1.49
N LEU A 53 5.10 -13.24 1.64
CA LEU A 53 3.84 -13.40 0.89
C LEU A 53 2.87 -12.26 1.17
N LEU A 54 2.69 -11.87 2.43
CA LEU A 54 1.80 -10.78 2.81
C LEU A 54 2.27 -9.43 2.22
N ILE A 55 3.57 -9.14 2.32
CA ILE A 55 4.19 -7.95 1.71
C ILE A 55 4.03 -7.98 0.19
N SER A 56 4.23 -9.14 -0.44
CA SER A 56 4.12 -9.31 -1.89
C SER A 56 2.71 -9.05 -2.39
N VAL A 57 1.68 -9.50 -1.65
CA VAL A 57 0.28 -9.15 -1.97
C VAL A 57 0.07 -7.64 -1.86
N GLY A 58 0.59 -6.99 -0.82
CA GLY A 58 0.50 -5.54 -0.66
C GLY A 58 1.17 -4.77 -1.81
N LEU A 59 2.39 -5.14 -2.18
CA LEU A 59 3.13 -4.53 -3.30
C LEU A 59 2.43 -4.76 -4.63
N PHE A 60 2.03 -6.01 -4.91
CA PHE A 60 1.37 -6.34 -6.17
C PHE A 60 0.04 -5.61 -6.32
N ALA A 61 -0.81 -5.70 -5.29
CA ALA A 61 -2.17 -5.21 -5.37
C ALA A 61 -2.28 -3.72 -5.03
N ILE A 62 -1.90 -3.32 -3.81
CA ILE A 62 -2.03 -1.94 -3.38
C ILE A 62 -1.02 -1.06 -4.09
N GLY A 63 0.26 -1.46 -4.13
CA GLY A 63 1.29 -0.69 -4.84
C GLY A 63 1.13 -0.70 -6.36
N GLY A 64 0.90 -1.88 -6.94
CA GLY A 64 0.84 -2.08 -8.39
C GLY A 64 -0.54 -1.83 -8.99
N LEU A 65 -1.49 -2.74 -8.73
CA LEU A 65 -2.80 -2.73 -9.38
C LEU A 65 -3.60 -1.46 -9.09
N SER A 66 -3.59 -0.95 -7.86
CA SER A 66 -4.34 0.27 -7.54
C SER A 66 -3.78 1.50 -8.27
N THR A 67 -2.46 1.61 -8.38
CA THR A 67 -1.80 2.67 -9.17
C THR A 67 -2.15 2.57 -10.66
N LEU A 68 -2.18 1.35 -11.20
CA LEU A 68 -2.59 1.14 -12.60
C LEU A 68 -4.07 1.47 -12.83
N LEU A 69 -4.96 1.18 -11.86
CA LEU A 69 -6.35 1.61 -11.93
C LEU A 69 -6.48 3.14 -11.84
N LYS A 70 -5.68 3.81 -10.98
CA LYS A 70 -5.64 5.28 -10.88
C LYS A 70 -5.29 5.89 -12.24
N VAL A 71 -4.27 5.35 -12.92
CA VAL A 71 -3.92 5.74 -14.30
C VAL A 71 -5.10 5.49 -15.24
N GLY A 72 -5.71 4.31 -15.19
CA GLY A 72 -6.86 3.98 -16.03
C GLY A 72 -8.06 4.91 -15.84
N PHE A 73 -8.36 5.32 -14.60
CA PHE A 73 -9.40 6.30 -14.34
C PHE A 73 -9.05 7.69 -14.88
N GLY A 74 -7.78 8.10 -14.79
CA GLY A 74 -7.32 9.37 -15.35
C GLY A 74 -7.51 9.44 -16.87
N GLU A 75 -7.31 8.31 -17.57
CA GLU A 75 -7.48 8.21 -19.02
C GLU A 75 -8.95 8.09 -19.46
N ILE A 76 -9.79 7.40 -18.67
CA ILE A 76 -11.18 7.08 -19.06
C ILE A 76 -12.17 8.15 -18.59
N VAL A 77 -12.02 8.64 -17.35
CA VAL A 77 -12.95 9.60 -16.73
C VAL A 77 -12.47 11.02 -16.95
N GLY A 78 -11.16 11.25 -16.80
CA GLY A 78 -10.53 12.57 -16.93
C GLY A 78 -9.34 12.68 -15.98
N PRO A 79 -8.25 13.37 -16.37
CA PRO A 79 -7.07 13.48 -15.51
C PRO A 79 -7.38 14.09 -14.14
N GLU A 80 -8.31 15.03 -14.06
CA GLU A 80 -8.78 15.68 -12.83
C GLU A 80 -9.39 14.70 -11.81
N PHE A 81 -9.94 13.57 -12.26
CA PHE A 81 -10.48 12.54 -11.38
C PHE A 81 -9.36 11.83 -10.59
N SER A 82 -8.20 11.66 -11.19
CA SER A 82 -7.09 10.87 -10.63
C SER A 82 -5.88 11.70 -10.22
N TYR A 83 -5.73 12.90 -10.77
CA TYR A 83 -4.55 13.75 -10.64
C TYR A 83 -4.95 15.17 -10.21
N GLY A 84 -6.03 15.30 -9.45
CA GLY A 84 -6.50 16.61 -8.99
C GLY A 84 -5.47 17.37 -8.14
N ASP A 85 -4.62 16.63 -7.41
CA ASP A 85 -3.45 17.17 -6.72
C ASP A 85 -2.51 17.95 -7.65
N VAL A 86 -2.33 17.48 -8.89
CA VAL A 86 -1.51 18.17 -9.91
C VAL A 86 -2.16 19.48 -10.36
N TYR A 87 -3.49 19.54 -10.43
CA TYR A 87 -4.21 20.77 -10.76
C TYR A 87 -4.14 21.77 -9.60
N GLU A 88 -4.34 21.30 -8.37
CA GLU A 88 -4.26 22.14 -7.17
C GLU A 88 -2.85 22.72 -6.98
N GLU A 89 -1.81 21.89 -7.11
CA GLU A 89 -0.41 22.32 -7.03
C GLU A 89 -0.09 23.33 -8.14
N HIS A 90 -0.55 23.09 -9.36
CA HIS A 90 -0.30 24.03 -10.47
C HIS A 90 -0.99 25.38 -10.25
N ARG A 91 -2.23 25.40 -9.73
CA ARG A 91 -2.95 26.63 -9.37
C ARG A 91 -2.22 27.38 -8.26
N TYR A 92 -1.80 26.69 -7.21
CA TYR A 92 -1.03 27.27 -6.12
C TYR A 92 0.28 27.89 -6.60
N ASP A 93 1.04 27.19 -7.45
CA ASP A 93 2.28 27.70 -8.06
C ASP A 93 2.05 28.98 -8.88
N GLN A 94 0.94 29.06 -9.62
CA GLN A 94 0.59 30.25 -10.40
C GLN A 94 0.24 31.43 -9.50
N GLU A 95 -0.57 31.21 -8.47
CA GLU A 95 -0.94 32.25 -7.49
C GLU A 95 0.28 32.77 -6.74
N GLU A 96 1.21 31.90 -6.36
CA GLU A 96 2.43 32.27 -5.66
C GLU A 96 3.35 33.14 -6.53
N ARG A 97 3.48 32.83 -7.83
CA ARG A 97 4.23 33.65 -8.80
C ARG A 97 3.63 35.02 -9.03
N GLN A 98 2.30 35.14 -8.91
CA GLN A 98 1.61 36.43 -9.06
C GLN A 98 1.73 37.33 -7.82
N ARG A 99 2.28 36.83 -6.71
CA ARG A 99 2.51 37.66 -5.51
C ARG A 99 3.66 38.65 -5.74
N GLU A 100 3.45 39.88 -5.27
CA GLU A 100 4.32 41.04 -5.46
C GLU A 100 5.78 40.84 -4.97
N ASN A 101 6.03 39.85 -4.10
CA ASN A 101 7.34 39.51 -3.54
C ASN A 101 7.94 38.20 -4.07
N TYR A 102 7.50 37.69 -5.23
CA TYR A 102 8.06 36.46 -5.79
C TYR A 102 9.54 36.65 -6.18
N PRO A 103 10.48 35.84 -5.66
CA PRO A 103 11.90 36.02 -5.94
C PRO A 103 12.24 35.69 -7.40
N ALA A 104 12.71 36.67 -8.17
CA ALA A 104 13.07 36.52 -9.59
C ALA A 104 14.17 35.46 -9.88
N HIS A 105 14.89 34.98 -8.87
CA HIS A 105 15.87 33.90 -9.03
C HIS A 105 15.24 32.49 -9.05
N LEU A 106 13.92 32.39 -8.82
CA LEU A 106 13.14 31.16 -8.92
C LEU A 106 12.41 31.03 -10.28
N ASP A 107 12.68 31.95 -11.23
CA ASP A 107 12.14 31.95 -12.60
C ASP A 107 12.75 30.86 -13.50
N GLY A 108 12.70 29.60 -13.05
CA GLY A 108 12.72 28.49 -13.99
C GLY A 108 11.41 28.49 -14.80
N GLU A 109 11.47 28.11 -16.08
CA GLU A 109 10.26 27.88 -16.87
C GLU A 109 9.40 26.81 -16.18
N PRO A 110 8.21 27.16 -15.65
CA PRO A 110 7.34 26.18 -15.05
C PRO A 110 6.85 25.24 -16.15
N ARG A 111 6.81 23.94 -15.85
CA ARG A 111 6.09 23.00 -16.72
C ARG A 111 4.64 23.45 -16.83
N THR A 112 4.14 23.42 -18.05
CA THR A 112 2.72 23.66 -18.33
C THR A 112 1.87 22.58 -17.65
N LEU A 113 0.62 22.87 -17.32
CA LEU A 113 -0.30 21.91 -16.71
C LEU A 113 -0.37 20.58 -17.49
N PRO A 114 -0.50 20.57 -18.83
CA PRO A 114 -0.50 19.32 -19.61
C PRO A 114 0.79 18.51 -19.45
N GLU A 115 1.96 19.17 -19.37
CA GLU A 115 3.24 18.49 -19.18
C GLU A 115 3.36 17.89 -17.77
N ARG A 116 2.83 18.56 -16.74
CA ARG A 116 2.80 18.02 -15.37
C ARG A 116 1.90 16.79 -15.28
N ILE A 117 0.73 16.84 -15.93
CA ILE A 117 -0.21 15.72 -15.99
C ILE A 117 0.40 14.53 -16.74
N ASP A 118 0.96 14.73 -17.94
CA ASP A 118 1.62 13.66 -18.71
C ASP A 118 2.77 13.03 -17.92
N PHE A 119 3.56 13.86 -17.22
CA PHE A 119 4.62 13.36 -16.35
C PHE A 119 4.09 12.52 -15.18
N ALA A 120 3.02 12.97 -14.51
CA ALA A 120 2.40 12.25 -13.40
C ALA A 120 1.78 10.92 -13.87
N ILE A 121 1.12 10.90 -15.03
CA ILE A 121 0.56 9.70 -15.65
C ILE A 121 1.66 8.69 -15.95
N ARG A 122 2.71 9.11 -16.67
CA ARG A 122 3.84 8.23 -17.02
C ARG A 122 4.57 7.72 -15.78
N GLY A 123 4.79 8.59 -14.79
CA GLY A 123 5.41 8.21 -13.52
C GLY A 123 4.62 7.14 -12.80
N ASN A 124 3.30 7.32 -12.66
CA ASN A 124 2.43 6.33 -12.02
C ASN A 124 2.29 5.04 -12.83
N LEU A 125 2.29 5.11 -14.16
CA LEU A 125 2.28 3.93 -15.01
C LEU A 125 3.55 3.09 -14.81
N ILE A 126 4.72 3.73 -14.82
CA ILE A 126 6.01 3.06 -14.59
C ILE A 126 6.07 2.47 -13.18
N ASN A 127 5.68 3.25 -12.17
CA ASN A 127 5.69 2.82 -10.77
C ASN A 127 4.72 1.66 -10.54
N GLY A 128 3.48 1.78 -11.00
CA GLY A 128 2.46 0.74 -10.88
C GLY A 128 2.87 -0.56 -11.57
N LEU A 129 3.40 -0.49 -12.79
CA LEU A 129 3.90 -1.66 -13.50
C LEU A 129 5.10 -2.29 -12.79
N SER A 130 6.04 -1.47 -12.32
CA SER A 130 7.23 -1.94 -11.60
C SER A 130 6.85 -2.65 -10.29
N MET A 131 5.98 -2.02 -9.48
CA MET A 131 5.49 -2.62 -8.23
C MET A 131 4.68 -3.90 -8.48
N ALA A 132 3.85 -3.92 -9.52
CA ALA A 132 3.13 -5.13 -9.91
C ALA A 132 4.09 -6.27 -10.30
N MET A 133 5.09 -6.00 -11.15
CA MET A 133 6.06 -7.03 -11.56
C MET A 133 6.89 -7.53 -10.38
N ILE A 134 7.40 -6.63 -9.54
CA ILE A 134 8.21 -6.98 -8.36
C ILE A 134 7.35 -7.78 -7.36
N GLY A 135 6.17 -7.26 -7.02
CA GLY A 135 5.24 -7.90 -6.09
C GLY A 135 4.80 -9.28 -6.58
N LEU A 136 4.47 -9.43 -7.86
CA LEU A 136 4.09 -10.71 -8.46
C LEU A 136 5.26 -11.71 -8.46
N SER A 137 6.47 -11.25 -8.80
CA SER A 137 7.66 -12.11 -8.82
C SER A 137 7.96 -12.63 -7.42
N LEU A 138 7.94 -11.75 -6.42
CA LEU A 138 8.12 -12.14 -5.02
C LEU A 138 7.01 -13.09 -4.57
N LEU A 139 5.75 -12.80 -4.90
CA LEU A 139 4.61 -13.65 -4.56
C LEU A 139 4.78 -15.06 -5.11
N VAL A 140 5.10 -15.19 -6.40
CA VAL A 140 5.30 -16.47 -7.09
C VAL A 140 6.45 -17.25 -6.47
N VAL A 141 7.64 -16.65 -6.38
CA VAL A 141 8.85 -17.32 -5.86
C VAL A 141 8.63 -17.81 -4.43
N HIS A 142 8.04 -16.98 -3.56
CA HIS A 142 7.84 -17.32 -2.15
C HIS A 142 6.66 -18.27 -1.94
N TYR A 143 5.64 -18.23 -2.80
CA TYR A 143 4.55 -19.19 -2.78
C TYR A 143 5.06 -20.60 -3.09
N PHE A 144 5.86 -20.75 -4.15
CA PHE A 144 6.48 -22.03 -4.49
C PHE A 144 7.53 -22.46 -3.46
N GLY A 145 8.37 -21.54 -2.98
CA GLY A 145 9.35 -21.81 -1.93
C GLY A 145 8.71 -22.34 -0.66
N ARG A 146 7.60 -21.74 -0.22
CA ARG A 146 6.80 -22.24 0.90
C ARG A 146 6.25 -23.63 0.63
N ARG A 147 5.67 -23.85 -0.55
CA ARG A 147 5.05 -25.14 -0.93
C ARG A 147 6.06 -26.29 -1.00
N TRP A 148 7.32 -26.02 -1.31
CA TRP A 148 8.38 -27.03 -1.31
C TRP A 148 8.89 -27.41 0.09
N ILE A 149 8.75 -26.50 1.07
CA ILE A 149 9.29 -26.70 2.42
C ILE A 149 8.21 -27.21 3.40
N GLU A 150 6.92 -26.91 3.17
CA GLU A 150 5.82 -27.40 4.01
C GLU A 150 5.52 -28.89 3.74
N THR A 151 5.69 -29.76 4.75
CA THR A 151 5.23 -31.16 4.76
C THR A 151 3.75 -31.25 5.14
N GLU A 152 3.02 -32.29 4.67
CA GLU A 152 1.55 -32.38 4.77
C GLU A 152 0.99 -32.23 6.21
N GLU A 153 1.67 -32.73 7.24
CA GLU A 153 1.26 -32.59 8.66
C GLU A 153 1.37 -31.15 9.22
N GLU A 154 2.26 -30.31 8.69
CA GLU A 154 2.49 -28.92 9.13
C GLU A 154 1.60 -27.89 8.38
N SER A 155 0.76 -28.36 7.44
CA SER A 155 -0.20 -27.52 6.69
C SER A 155 -1.47 -27.16 7.49
N SER A 156 -1.64 -27.79 8.66
CA SER A 156 -2.78 -27.64 9.58
C SER A 156 -2.71 -26.40 10.49
N ASP A 157 -1.65 -25.61 10.38
CA ASP A 157 -0.91 -25.09 11.53
C ASP A 157 -1.13 -23.59 11.85
N MET A 158 -0.94 -23.23 13.11
CA MET A 158 -1.14 -21.91 13.75
C MET A 158 -0.64 -20.74 12.89
N MET A 159 0.48 -20.90 12.19
CA MET A 159 1.09 -19.86 11.35
C MET A 159 0.20 -19.43 10.18
N ARG A 160 -0.52 -20.38 9.56
CA ARG A 160 -1.49 -20.04 8.51
C ARG A 160 -2.63 -19.20 9.08
N ARG A 161 -3.07 -19.47 10.31
CA ARG A 161 -4.13 -18.68 10.97
C ARG A 161 -3.64 -17.27 11.26
N ILE A 162 -2.43 -17.13 11.80
CA ILE A 162 -1.81 -15.82 12.05
C ILE A 162 -1.68 -15.03 10.75
N TYR A 163 -1.21 -15.66 9.67
CA TYR A 163 -1.12 -15.02 8.35
C TYR A 163 -2.49 -14.55 7.84
N LEU A 164 -3.50 -15.42 7.88
CA LEU A 164 -4.85 -15.07 7.43
C LEU A 164 -5.46 -13.95 8.28
N PHE A 165 -5.27 -13.99 9.59
CA PHE A 165 -5.77 -12.99 10.52
C PHE A 165 -5.05 -11.64 10.37
N ALA A 166 -3.73 -11.65 10.19
CA ALA A 166 -2.94 -10.45 9.91
C ALA A 166 -3.37 -9.81 8.59
N GLY A 167 -3.50 -10.60 7.52
CA GLY A 167 -4.03 -10.13 6.24
C GLY A 167 -5.45 -9.58 6.37
N LEU A 168 -6.32 -10.27 7.11
CA LEU A 168 -7.68 -9.80 7.38
C LEU A 168 -7.67 -8.42 8.05
N ILE A 169 -6.89 -8.21 9.11
CA ILE A 169 -6.80 -6.91 9.80
C ILE A 169 -6.31 -5.82 8.84
N ILE A 170 -5.18 -6.06 8.17
CA ILE A 170 -4.55 -5.07 7.28
C ILE A 170 -5.52 -4.67 6.17
N PHE A 171 -6.08 -5.64 5.45
CA PHE A 171 -6.95 -5.34 4.31
C PHE A 171 -8.33 -4.83 4.74
N THR A 172 -8.81 -5.15 5.96
CA THR A 172 -9.99 -4.48 6.54
C THR A 172 -9.71 -3.00 6.74
N LEU A 173 -8.58 -2.64 7.36
CA LEU A 173 -8.21 -1.24 7.62
C LEU A 173 -8.03 -0.46 6.32
N VAL A 174 -7.28 -1.01 5.36
CA VAL A 174 -7.07 -0.39 4.04
C VAL A 174 -8.41 -0.17 3.34
N THR A 175 -9.26 -1.20 3.27
CA THR A 175 -10.57 -1.09 2.62
C THR A 175 -11.46 -0.06 3.31
N LEU A 176 -11.49 -0.05 4.65
CA LEU A 176 -12.30 0.89 5.41
C LEU A 176 -11.86 2.34 5.18
N ILE A 177 -10.56 2.64 5.36
CA ILE A 177 -10.00 3.99 5.16
C ILE A 177 -10.30 4.47 3.74
N SER A 178 -9.99 3.65 2.74
CA SER A 178 -10.16 4.00 1.33
C SER A 178 -11.63 4.16 0.93
N LEU A 179 -12.56 3.37 1.47
CA LEU A 179 -13.99 3.58 1.22
C LEU A 179 -14.53 4.84 1.90
N THR A 180 -14.10 5.11 3.14
CA THR A 180 -14.56 6.29 3.88
C THR A 180 -14.08 7.61 3.26
N ALA A 181 -12.95 7.59 2.55
CA ALA A 181 -12.48 8.73 1.77
C ALA A 181 -13.07 8.72 0.35
N GLY A 182 -12.96 7.59 -0.36
CA GLY A 182 -13.26 7.50 -1.78
C GLY A 182 -14.74 7.61 -2.13
N ILE A 183 -15.67 7.12 -1.30
CA ILE A 183 -17.11 7.29 -1.59
C ILE A 183 -17.52 8.77 -1.53
N PRO A 184 -17.27 9.52 -0.43
CA PRO A 184 -17.62 10.94 -0.39
C PRO A 184 -16.91 11.76 -1.46
N GLU A 185 -15.62 11.52 -1.71
CA GLU A 185 -14.84 12.21 -2.73
C GLU A 185 -15.41 11.97 -4.14
N THR A 186 -15.76 10.72 -4.46
CA THR A 186 -16.40 10.37 -5.75
C THR A 186 -17.76 11.03 -5.90
N LEU A 187 -18.57 11.06 -4.83
CA LEU A 187 -19.88 11.71 -4.87
C LEU A 187 -19.78 13.22 -5.03
N ARG A 188 -18.83 13.86 -4.33
CA ARG A 188 -18.58 15.31 -4.49
C ARG A 188 -18.11 15.62 -5.90
N TYR A 189 -17.14 14.86 -6.42
CA TYR A 189 -16.69 15.00 -7.81
C TYR A 189 -17.83 14.85 -8.82
N ALA A 190 -18.73 13.87 -8.62
CA ALA A 190 -19.79 13.58 -9.59
C ALA A 190 -21.02 14.49 -9.50
N LEU A 191 -21.31 15.06 -8.32
CA LEU A 191 -22.57 15.77 -8.06
C LEU A 191 -22.40 17.27 -7.84
N LEU A 192 -21.20 17.74 -7.49
CA LEU A 192 -20.92 19.14 -7.24
C LEU A 192 -20.10 19.74 -8.40
N GLU A 193 -20.43 20.97 -8.76
CA GLU A 193 -19.54 21.81 -9.58
C GLU A 193 -18.39 22.25 -8.68
N ASN A 194 -17.29 21.49 -8.70
CA ASN A 194 -16.07 21.80 -7.94
C ASN A 194 -15.03 22.43 -8.86
N GLU A 195 -14.09 23.16 -8.28
CA GLU A 195 -12.92 23.57 -9.04
C GLU A 195 -12.08 22.33 -9.41
N LEU A 196 -11.48 22.36 -10.60
CA LEU A 196 -10.65 21.25 -11.06
C LEU A 196 -9.55 20.95 -10.04
N GLY A 197 -9.53 19.70 -9.59
CA GLY A 197 -8.55 19.17 -8.65
C GLY A 197 -8.85 19.34 -7.17
N GLU A 198 -9.95 19.96 -6.78
CA GLU A 198 -10.36 20.06 -5.37
C GLU A 198 -10.75 18.70 -4.77
N GLU A 199 -11.29 17.80 -5.61
CA GLU A 199 -11.61 16.42 -5.24
C GLU A 199 -10.99 15.49 -6.30
N SER A 200 -10.25 14.47 -5.89
CA SER A 200 -9.51 13.57 -6.79
C SER A 200 -9.65 12.10 -6.36
N PRO A 201 -10.86 11.54 -6.48
CA PRO A 201 -11.21 10.21 -5.94
C PRO A 201 -10.41 9.06 -6.56
N GLY A 202 -9.74 9.26 -7.69
CA GLY A 202 -9.09 8.20 -8.45
C GLY A 202 -8.10 7.39 -7.63
N GLU A 203 -7.38 7.99 -6.67
CA GLU A 203 -6.48 7.24 -5.80
C GLU A 203 -7.23 6.41 -4.75
N THR A 204 -8.06 7.06 -3.94
CA THR A 204 -8.80 6.44 -2.84
C THR A 204 -9.75 5.36 -3.35
N LEU A 205 -10.43 5.61 -4.47
CA LEU A 205 -11.32 4.66 -5.12
C LEU A 205 -10.56 3.46 -5.72
N SER A 206 -9.40 3.69 -6.36
CA SER A 206 -8.60 2.59 -6.90
C SER A 206 -8.12 1.64 -5.81
N ILE A 207 -7.65 2.19 -4.68
CA ILE A 207 -7.25 1.38 -3.53
C ILE A 207 -8.45 0.60 -2.99
N ALA A 208 -9.62 1.23 -2.85
CA ALA A 208 -10.83 0.57 -2.37
C ALA A 208 -11.25 -0.61 -3.28
N ILE A 209 -11.27 -0.40 -4.60
CA ILE A 209 -11.64 -1.41 -5.59
C ILE A 209 -10.71 -2.63 -5.54
N VAL A 210 -9.41 -2.42 -5.31
CA VAL A 210 -8.43 -3.51 -5.22
C VAL A 210 -8.41 -4.18 -3.85
N ALA A 211 -8.49 -3.40 -2.77
CA ALA A 211 -8.40 -3.91 -1.41
C ALA A 211 -9.64 -4.74 -1.02
N LEU A 212 -10.83 -4.36 -1.47
CA LEU A 212 -12.09 -5.02 -1.14
C LEU A 212 -12.13 -6.52 -1.51
N PRO A 213 -11.82 -6.95 -2.75
CA PRO A 213 -11.82 -8.38 -3.08
C PRO A 213 -10.75 -9.15 -2.30
N ILE A 214 -9.62 -8.53 -1.96
CA ILE A 214 -8.55 -9.15 -1.16
C ILE A 214 -9.01 -9.33 0.29
N TRP A 215 -9.63 -8.30 0.86
CA TRP A 215 -10.24 -8.39 2.19
C TRP A 215 -11.28 -9.51 2.25
N LEU A 216 -12.19 -9.58 1.27
CA LEU A 216 -13.19 -10.65 1.17
C LEU A 216 -12.53 -12.03 1.08
N PHE A 217 -11.44 -12.17 0.31
CA PHE A 217 -10.67 -13.40 0.23
C PHE A 217 -10.13 -13.83 1.61
N TYR A 218 -9.44 -12.92 2.33
CA TYR A 218 -8.92 -13.22 3.67
C TYR A 218 -10.03 -13.55 4.66
N LEU A 219 -11.16 -12.86 4.60
CA LEU A 219 -12.32 -13.12 5.45
C LEU A 219 -12.88 -14.53 5.21
N ILE A 220 -13.13 -14.88 3.95
CA ILE A 220 -13.66 -16.17 3.55
C ILE A 220 -12.70 -17.30 3.96
N GLU A 221 -11.41 -17.16 3.68
CA GLU A 221 -10.41 -18.17 4.04
C GLU A 221 -10.24 -18.32 5.56
N THR A 222 -10.32 -17.23 6.31
CA THR A 222 -10.31 -17.28 7.78
C THR A 222 -11.52 -18.06 8.32
N ILE A 223 -12.73 -17.74 7.84
CA ILE A 223 -13.96 -18.44 8.26
C ILE A 223 -13.92 -19.91 7.87
N ARG A 224 -13.47 -20.24 6.65
CA ARG A 224 -13.32 -21.62 6.18
C ARG A 224 -12.37 -22.41 7.06
N LYS A 225 -11.21 -21.82 7.40
CA LYS A 225 -10.21 -22.48 8.24
C LYS A 225 -10.73 -22.71 9.66
N GLU A 226 -11.44 -21.75 10.25
CA GLU A 226 -12.04 -21.91 11.58
C GLU A 226 -13.16 -22.96 11.62
N ARG A 227 -13.99 -23.05 10.58
CA ARG A 227 -15.02 -24.10 10.48
C ARG A 227 -14.42 -25.49 10.34
N ALA A 228 -13.39 -25.65 9.51
CA ALA A 228 -12.72 -26.93 9.30
C ALA A 228 -12.01 -27.47 10.54
N ASN A 229 -11.66 -26.62 11.51
CA ASN A 229 -11.07 -27.05 12.78
C ASN A 229 -12.12 -27.50 13.82
N ARG A 230 -13.42 -27.24 13.59
CA ARG A 230 -14.51 -27.63 14.51
C ARG A 230 -15.14 -28.98 14.17
N THR A 231 -14.86 -29.51 12.98
CA THR A 231 -15.29 -30.83 12.47
C THR A 231 -14.16 -31.83 12.59
#